data_AF-A0A3C1LDM5-F1
#
_entry.id   AF-A0A3C1LDM5-F1
#
_cell.length_a   1.000
_cell.length_b   1.000
_cell.length_c   1.000
_cell.angle_alpha   90.00
_cell.angle_beta   90.00
_cell.angle_gamma   90.00
#
_symmetry.space_group_name_H-M   'P 1'
#
loop_
_entity.id
_entity.type
_entity.pdbx_description
1 polymer ?
#
loop_
_entity_poly.entity_id
_entity_poly.type
_entity_poly.pdbx_seq_one_letter_code
_entity_poly.pdbx_strand_id
1 'polypeptide(L)'
;MLTPQAIALTLFYLGVSYVWFRYRAKQQGYGLTANEALLALTIRVLAGWSFSFVMLYLYDGQDTWEYHREGLKYYALLKKNPLAFVAKDITEHGYTNGIWNSFFSSENSFFKDLQHNLVIKLYALMDVFSGGRYYVNVILYNLLIFSAPRKLYLLVQHYWGGNKRWWWLMIFCFPTVLFFTSAMMKDGLCFWLMIGAIYRTHLWQQ
;
A
#
# COMPACT_ATOMS: atom_id res chain seq x y z
N MET A 1 19.84 -3.84 4.15
CA MET A 1 20.61 -5.06 3.80
C MET A 1 19.70 -6.28 3.78
N LEU A 2 19.84 -7.14 2.75
CA LEU A 2 19.11 -8.40 2.61
C LEU A 2 19.63 -9.42 3.63
N THR A 3 19.03 -9.46 4.82
CA THR A 3 19.35 -10.51 5.80
C THR A 3 18.66 -11.83 5.42
N PRO A 4 19.16 -13.00 5.82
CA PRO A 4 18.53 -14.31 5.56
C PRO A 4 17.05 -14.37 5.97
N GLN A 5 16.70 -13.77 7.12
CA GLN A 5 15.32 -13.68 7.60
C GLN A 5 14.40 -12.87 6.65
N ALA A 6 14.91 -11.82 6.02
CA ALA A 6 14.16 -11.02 5.05
C ALA A 6 13.89 -11.80 3.76
N ILE A 7 14.85 -12.62 3.34
CA ILE A 7 14.70 -13.51 2.18
C ILE A 7 13.65 -14.58 2.49
N ALA A 8 13.73 -15.21 3.66
CA ALA A 8 12.75 -16.20 4.10
C ALA A 8 11.32 -15.63 4.14
N LEU A 9 11.14 -14.44 4.73
CA LEU A 9 9.84 -13.76 4.76
C LEU A 9 9.33 -13.39 3.36
N THR A 10 10.22 -12.91 2.49
CA THR A 10 9.87 -12.62 1.08
C THR A 10 9.36 -13.88 0.38
N LEU A 11 10.09 -14.99 0.47
CA LEU A 11 9.68 -16.26 -0.12
C LEU A 11 8.37 -16.77 0.48
N PHE A 12 8.20 -16.64 1.80
CA PHE A 12 6.97 -16.99 2.49
C PHE A 12 5.78 -16.21 1.95
N TYR A 13 5.85 -14.88 1.88
CA TYR A 13 4.74 -14.06 1.38
C TYR A 13 4.46 -14.29 -0.10
N LEU A 14 5.49 -14.51 -0.93
CA LEU A 14 5.28 -14.90 -2.33
C LEU A 14 4.59 -16.26 -2.46
N GLY A 15 4.96 -17.23 -1.63
CA GLY A 15 4.30 -18.55 -1.56
C GLY A 15 2.84 -18.45 -1.11
N VAL A 16 2.55 -17.67 -0.07
CA VAL A 16 1.18 -17.40 0.38
C VAL A 16 0.37 -16.71 -0.72
N SER A 17 0.97 -15.74 -1.41
CA SER A 17 0.35 -15.03 -2.53
C SER A 17 0.00 -15.96 -3.69
N TYR A 18 0.89 -16.91 -3.99
CA TYR A 18 0.67 -17.96 -4.99
C TYR A 18 -0.55 -18.82 -4.65
N VAL A 19 -0.61 -19.36 -3.43
CA VAL A 19 -1.73 -20.18 -2.98
C VAL A 19 -3.03 -19.37 -2.98
N TRP A 20 -2.98 -18.13 -2.47
CA TRP A 20 -4.11 -17.22 -2.42
C TRP A 20 -4.69 -16.92 -3.82
N PHE A 21 -3.84 -16.60 -4.79
CA PHE A 21 -4.31 -16.33 -6.15
C PHE A 21 -4.82 -17.57 -6.86
N ARG A 22 -4.23 -18.75 -6.62
CA ARG A 22 -4.77 -20.01 -7.14
C ARG A 22 -6.16 -20.32 -6.58
N TYR A 23 -6.39 -20.04 -5.30
CA TYR A 23 -7.71 -20.16 -4.67
C TYR A 23 -8.69 -19.14 -5.24
N ARG A 24 -8.32 -17.86 -5.29
CA ARG A 24 -9.21 -16.78 -5.73
C ARG A 24 -9.52 -16.83 -7.23
N ALA A 25 -8.58 -17.25 -8.08
CA ALA A 25 -8.81 -17.41 -9.52
C ALA A 25 -9.85 -18.49 -9.85
N LYS A 26 -10.14 -19.43 -8.93
CA LYS A 26 -11.23 -20.40 -9.10
C LYS A 26 -12.61 -19.83 -8.77
N GLN A 27 -12.68 -18.70 -8.08
CA GLN A 27 -13.95 -18.09 -7.70
C GLN A 27 -14.54 -17.31 -8.89
N GLN A 28 -15.84 -17.41 -9.07
CA GLN A 28 -16.56 -16.66 -10.10
C GLN A 28 -16.34 -15.15 -9.88
N GLY A 29 -16.15 -14.41 -10.98
CA GLY A 29 -15.94 -12.96 -10.95
C GLY A 29 -14.52 -12.48 -10.61
N TYR A 30 -13.54 -13.38 -10.40
CA TYR A 30 -12.14 -12.94 -10.17
C TYR A 30 -11.48 -12.33 -11.42
N GLY A 31 -11.86 -12.81 -12.61
CA GLY A 31 -11.54 -12.27 -13.94
C GLY A 31 -10.08 -12.30 -14.40
N LEU A 32 -9.14 -12.72 -13.55
CA LEU A 32 -7.75 -13.00 -13.93
C LEU A 32 -7.40 -14.47 -13.70
N THR A 33 -6.51 -15.02 -14.52
CA THR A 33 -5.86 -16.28 -14.18
C THR A 33 -4.88 -16.08 -13.02
N ALA A 34 -4.55 -17.16 -12.30
CA ALA A 34 -3.58 -17.07 -11.20
C ALA A 34 -2.21 -16.59 -11.68
N ASN A 35 -1.79 -17.00 -12.89
CA ASN A 35 -0.50 -16.61 -13.46
C ASN A 35 -0.47 -15.14 -13.86
N GLU A 36 -1.55 -14.61 -14.46
CA GLU A 36 -1.67 -13.18 -14.74
C GLU A 36 -1.66 -12.34 -13.46
N ALA A 37 -2.36 -12.78 -12.42
CA ALA A 37 -2.39 -12.09 -11.14
C ALA A 37 -1.00 -12.08 -10.46
N LEU A 38 -0.30 -13.22 -10.49
CA LEU A 38 1.05 -13.34 -9.97
C LEU A 38 2.04 -12.48 -10.74
N LEU A 39 2.03 -12.54 -12.07
CA LEU A 39 2.90 -11.75 -12.91
C LEU A 39 2.69 -10.25 -12.65
N ALA A 40 1.43 -9.80 -12.61
CA ALA A 40 1.11 -8.41 -12.30
C ALA A 40 1.59 -8.01 -10.90
N LEU A 41 1.39 -8.86 -9.88
CA LEU A 41 1.90 -8.59 -8.53
C LEU A 41 3.44 -8.50 -8.52
N THR A 42 4.14 -9.42 -9.19
CA THR A 42 5.60 -9.41 -9.27
C THR A 42 6.12 -8.13 -9.93
N ILE A 43 5.52 -7.72 -11.06
CA ILE A 43 5.86 -6.45 -11.73
C ILE A 43 5.69 -5.27 -10.77
N ARG A 44 4.59 -5.24 -10.00
CA ARG A 44 4.35 -4.18 -8.99
C ARG A 44 5.37 -4.20 -7.86
N VAL A 45 5.68 -5.36 -7.30
CA VAL A 45 6.68 -5.47 -6.23
C VAL A 45 8.06 -5.02 -6.72
N LEU A 46 8.46 -5.43 -7.93
CA LEU A 46 9.72 -5.00 -8.54
C LEU A 46 9.74 -3.49 -8.78
N ALA A 47 8.65 -2.91 -9.29
CA ALA A 47 8.53 -1.46 -9.46
C ALA A 47 8.63 -0.71 -8.12
N GLY A 48 7.96 -1.20 -7.08
CA GLY A 48 8.05 -0.64 -5.73
C GLY A 48 9.47 -0.70 -5.18
N TRP A 49 10.13 -1.86 -5.25
CA TRP A 49 11.53 -2.00 -4.85
C TRP A 49 12.47 -1.08 -5.63
N SER A 50 12.25 -0.95 -6.93
CA SER A 50 13.07 -0.10 -7.81
C SER A 50 12.91 1.38 -7.46
N PHE A 51 11.67 1.83 -7.25
CA PHE A 51 11.37 3.18 -6.80
C PHE A 51 12.03 3.48 -5.45
N SER A 52 11.86 2.59 -4.47
CA SER A 52 12.46 2.74 -3.15
C SER A 52 13.99 2.74 -3.20
N PHE A 53 14.58 1.94 -4.09
CA PHE A 53 16.01 1.95 -4.31
C PHE A 53 16.47 3.32 -4.84
N VAL A 54 15.79 3.85 -5.87
CA VAL A 54 16.07 5.20 -6.40
C VAL A 54 15.97 6.26 -5.30
N MET A 55 14.92 6.23 -4.48
CA MET A 55 14.75 7.18 -3.39
C MET A 55 15.85 7.08 -2.34
N LEU A 56 16.31 5.87 -2.01
CA LEU A 56 17.39 5.68 -1.04
C LEU A 56 18.71 6.27 -1.52
N TYR A 57 19.08 6.03 -2.78
CA TYR A 57 20.41 6.34 -3.28
C TYR A 57 20.53 7.73 -3.93
N LEU A 58 19.47 8.22 -4.58
CA LEU A 58 19.51 9.53 -5.27
C LEU A 58 18.91 10.66 -4.44
N TYR A 59 18.03 10.34 -3.49
CA TYR A 59 17.26 11.32 -2.71
C TYR A 59 17.41 11.13 -1.20
N ASP A 60 18.50 10.49 -0.75
CA ASP A 60 18.82 10.27 0.67
C ASP A 60 17.70 9.60 1.49
N GLY A 61 16.87 8.80 0.83
CA GLY A 61 15.72 8.15 1.44
C GLY A 61 14.64 9.14 1.89
N GLN A 62 14.40 10.20 1.13
CA GLN A 62 13.18 11.00 1.24
C GLN A 62 11.94 10.17 0.86
N ASP A 63 10.77 10.68 1.24
CA ASP A 63 9.45 10.06 1.05
C ASP A 63 9.34 8.68 1.72
N THR A 64 9.48 7.62 0.94
CA THR A 64 9.12 6.25 1.38
C THR A 64 9.99 5.73 2.51
N TRP A 65 11.28 6.05 2.53
CA TRP A 65 12.18 5.63 3.60
C TRP A 65 12.01 6.48 4.86
N GLU A 66 11.61 7.73 4.71
CA GLU A 66 11.23 8.58 5.83
C GLU A 66 10.00 8.04 6.54
N TYR A 67 8.94 7.70 5.79
CA TYR A 67 7.76 7.02 6.33
C TYR A 67 8.13 5.73 7.05
N HIS A 68 9.08 4.96 6.52
CA HIS A 68 9.54 3.73 7.17
C HIS A 68 10.27 4.00 8.48
N ARG A 69 11.18 4.97 8.52
CA ARG A 69 11.93 5.33 9.74
C ARG A 69 10.98 5.80 10.84
N GLU A 70 10.00 6.64 10.51
CA GLU A 70 8.96 7.03 11.46
C GLU A 70 8.07 5.85 11.85
N GLY A 71 7.71 5.00 10.88
CA GLY A 71 6.94 3.76 11.10
C GLY A 71 7.58 2.84 12.12
N LEU A 72 8.91 2.69 12.10
CA LEU A 72 9.65 1.90 13.09
C LEU A 72 9.52 2.45 14.52
N LYS A 73 9.45 3.78 14.69
CA LYS A 73 9.20 4.40 16.01
C LYS A 73 7.80 4.08 16.50
N TYR A 74 6.80 4.18 15.62
CA TYR A 74 5.41 3.82 15.95
C TYR A 74 5.24 2.31 16.16
N TYR A 75 6.01 1.48 15.46
CA TYR A 75 6.05 0.03 15.67
C TYR A 75 6.60 -0.32 17.07
N ALA A 76 7.68 0.34 17.49
CA ALA A 76 8.21 0.21 18.85
C ALA A 76 7.20 0.70 19.91
N LEU A 77 6.47 1.78 19.63
CA LEU A 77 5.40 2.28 20.49
C LEU A 77 4.24 1.28 20.59
N LEU A 78 3.78 0.73 19.46
CA LEU A 78 2.70 -0.25 19.39
C LEU A 78 3.00 -1.49 20.25
N LYS A 79 4.25 -1.96 20.25
CA LYS A 79 4.69 -3.08 21.10
C LYS A 79 4.66 -2.75 22.59
N LYS A 80 4.97 -1.51 22.96
CA LYS A 80 5.05 -1.09 24.37
C LYS A 80 3.68 -0.72 24.93
N ASN A 81 2.90 0.05 24.18
CA ASN A 81 1.60 0.54 24.60
C ASN A 81 0.69 0.80 23.36
N PRO A 82 -0.26 -0.11 23.07
CA PRO A 82 -1.13 0.01 21.89
C PRO A 82 -2.13 1.17 22.01
N LEU A 83 -2.53 1.56 23.21
CA LEU A 83 -3.41 2.72 23.41
C LEU A 83 -2.68 4.01 23.07
N ALA A 84 -1.41 4.13 23.47
CA ALA A 84 -0.58 5.27 23.11
C ALA A 84 -0.37 5.37 21.59
N PHE A 85 -0.24 4.25 20.88
CA PHE A 85 -0.16 4.26 19.41
C PHE A 85 -1.37 4.94 18.75
N VAL A 86 -2.58 4.70 19.25
CA VAL A 86 -3.80 5.31 18.69
C VAL A 86 -3.88 6.79 19.10
N ALA A 87 -3.66 7.09 20.38
CA ALA A 87 -3.90 8.41 20.96
C ALA A 87 -2.81 9.44 20.62
N LYS A 88 -1.56 9.02 20.36
CA LYS A 88 -0.40 9.92 20.24
C LYS A 88 -0.63 11.11 19.31
N ASP A 89 -1.13 10.90 18.10
CA ASP A 89 -1.30 12.00 17.13
C ASP A 89 -2.44 12.96 17.51
N ILE A 90 -3.35 12.54 18.39
CA ILE A 90 -4.45 13.34 18.92
C ILE A 90 -3.98 14.13 20.15
N THR A 91 -3.13 13.53 21.00
CA THR A 91 -2.75 14.11 22.30
C THR A 91 -1.41 14.83 22.30
N GLU A 92 -0.49 14.44 21.40
CA GLU A 92 0.88 14.94 21.31
C GLU A 92 1.13 15.47 19.89
N HIS A 93 0.70 16.70 19.64
CA HIS A 93 1.02 17.42 18.42
C HIS A 93 1.97 18.59 18.73
N GLY A 94 2.97 18.81 17.87
CA GLY A 94 4.04 19.81 18.04
C GLY A 94 3.59 21.28 17.95
N TYR A 95 2.30 21.54 18.09
CA TYR A 95 1.68 22.84 17.96
C TYR A 95 1.50 23.50 19.33
N THR A 96 1.91 24.77 19.42
CA THR A 96 1.99 25.55 20.66
C THR A 96 0.64 25.98 21.22
N ASN A 97 -0.45 25.89 20.46
CA ASN A 97 -1.70 26.59 20.76
C ASN A 97 -2.73 25.77 21.55
N GLY A 98 -2.33 24.61 22.07
CA GLY A 98 -3.19 23.68 22.81
C GLY A 98 -4.07 22.83 21.89
N ILE A 99 -4.53 21.68 22.41
CA ILE A 99 -5.16 20.60 21.63
C ILE A 99 -6.35 21.10 20.80
N TRP A 100 -7.31 21.76 21.43
CA TRP A 100 -8.55 22.15 20.76
C TRP A 100 -8.39 23.24 19.69
N ASN A 101 -7.46 24.17 19.87
CA ASN A 101 -7.19 25.21 18.87
C ASN A 101 -6.42 24.64 17.67
N SER A 102 -5.51 23.70 17.93
CA SER A 102 -4.78 23.01 16.87
C SER A 102 -5.66 22.01 16.10
N PHE A 103 -6.73 21.46 16.67
CA PHE A 103 -7.57 20.50 15.95
C PHE A 103 -8.27 21.09 14.71
N PHE A 104 -8.77 22.33 14.77
CA PHE A 104 -9.51 22.98 13.67
C PHE A 104 -8.81 24.21 13.08
N SER A 105 -7.53 24.44 13.40
CA SER A 105 -6.76 25.54 12.83
C SER A 105 -6.55 25.39 11.32
N SER A 106 -6.45 26.51 10.60
CA SER A 106 -6.19 26.54 9.16
C SER A 106 -4.72 26.28 8.79
N GLU A 107 -3.76 26.59 9.69
CA GLU A 107 -2.33 26.54 9.34
C GLU A 107 -1.57 25.37 9.97
N ASN A 108 -1.90 25.04 11.22
CA ASN A 108 -1.14 24.11 12.08
C ASN A 108 -2.13 23.19 12.79
N SER A 109 -2.68 22.24 12.03
CA SER A 109 -3.74 21.38 12.50
C SER A 109 -3.55 19.90 12.29
N PHE A 110 -4.26 19.13 13.13
CA PHE A 110 -4.31 17.68 13.05
C PHE A 110 -4.61 17.17 11.63
N PHE A 111 -5.54 17.83 10.93
CA PHE A 111 -5.92 17.43 9.56
C PHE A 111 -4.81 17.62 8.53
N LYS A 112 -3.90 18.58 8.74
CA LYS A 112 -2.74 18.80 7.87
C LYS A 112 -1.79 17.60 7.91
N ASP A 113 -1.52 17.08 9.11
CA ASP A 113 -0.59 15.96 9.30
C ASP A 113 -1.26 14.60 9.20
N LEU A 114 -2.60 14.55 9.23
CA LEU A 114 -3.39 13.32 9.23
C LEU A 114 -3.00 12.38 8.08
N GLN A 115 -2.80 12.93 6.88
CA GLN A 115 -2.40 12.13 5.72
C GLN A 115 -1.05 11.43 5.95
N HIS A 116 -0.07 12.14 6.50
CA HIS A 116 1.27 11.62 6.77
C HIS A 116 1.22 10.58 7.91
N ASN A 117 0.51 10.90 9.00
CA ASN A 117 0.37 10.04 10.17
C ASN A 117 -0.34 8.72 9.84
N LEU A 118 -1.36 8.74 8.98
CA LEU A 118 -2.04 7.51 8.53
C LEU A 118 -1.11 6.59 7.75
N VAL A 119 -0.25 7.14 6.89
CA VAL A 119 0.76 6.35 6.16
C VAL A 119 1.77 5.76 7.13
N ILE A 120 2.33 6.56 8.06
CA ILE A 120 3.27 6.08 9.10
C ILE A 120 2.65 4.94 9.92
N LYS A 121 1.40 5.10 10.37
CA LYS A 121 0.69 4.09 11.15
C LYS A 121 0.48 2.81 10.35
N LEU A 122 0.20 2.91 9.05
CA LEU A 122 0.12 1.74 8.17
C LEU A 122 1.48 1.01 8.08
N TYR A 123 2.58 1.75 7.97
CA TYR A 123 3.93 1.15 8.02
C TYR A 123 4.14 0.39 9.32
N ALA A 124 3.82 0.99 10.47
CA ALA A 124 3.97 0.36 11.78
C ALA A 124 3.14 -0.93 11.92
N LEU A 125 1.93 -0.96 11.34
CA LEU A 125 1.10 -2.17 11.30
C LEU A 125 1.70 -3.25 10.39
N MET A 126 2.26 -2.87 9.23
CA MET A 126 2.96 -3.81 8.35
C MET A 126 4.26 -4.33 8.99
N ASP A 127 4.93 -3.50 9.78
CA ASP A 127 6.14 -3.86 10.53
C ASP A 127 5.88 -4.95 11.58
N VAL A 128 4.64 -5.13 12.05
CA VAL A 128 4.25 -6.29 12.87
C VAL A 128 4.47 -7.60 12.12
N PHE A 129 4.13 -7.64 10.83
CA PHE A 129 4.21 -8.82 9.98
C PHE A 129 5.59 -8.99 9.32
N SER A 130 6.32 -7.90 9.09
CA SER A 130 7.65 -7.94 8.47
C SER A 130 8.79 -7.96 9.48
N GLY A 131 8.53 -7.63 10.74
CA GLY A 131 9.56 -7.43 11.76
C GLY A 131 10.40 -6.16 11.54
N GLY A 132 9.81 -5.10 10.98
CA GLY A 132 10.52 -3.84 10.70
C GLY A 132 11.28 -3.82 9.38
N ARG A 133 10.91 -4.68 8.42
CA ARG A 133 11.70 -4.88 7.18
C ARG A 133 11.03 -4.20 6.00
N TYR A 134 11.60 -3.08 5.57
CA TYR A 134 11.09 -2.26 4.47
C TYR A 134 10.66 -3.05 3.21
N TYR A 135 11.58 -3.82 2.61
CA TYR A 135 11.29 -4.52 1.34
C TYR A 135 10.18 -5.58 1.48
N VAL A 136 10.02 -6.15 2.66
CA VAL A 136 8.93 -7.09 2.96
C VAL A 136 7.61 -6.32 3.10
N ASN A 137 7.62 -5.14 3.72
CA ASN A 137 6.43 -4.26 3.75
C ASN A 137 5.98 -3.88 2.34
N VAL A 138 6.90 -3.64 1.40
CA VAL A 138 6.52 -3.35 0.00
C VAL A 138 5.71 -4.50 -0.60
N ILE A 139 6.04 -5.76 -0.29
CA ILE A 139 5.24 -6.92 -0.75
C ILE A 139 3.85 -6.90 -0.10
N LEU A 140 3.79 -6.73 1.23
CA LEU A 140 2.53 -6.68 1.98
C LEU A 140 1.60 -5.56 1.50
N TYR A 141 2.18 -4.39 1.26
CA TYR A 141 1.49 -3.24 0.70
C TYR A 141 0.95 -3.53 -0.69
N ASN A 142 1.79 -4.06 -1.58
CA ASN A 142 1.33 -4.38 -2.93
C ASN A 142 0.26 -5.47 -2.92
N LEU A 143 0.26 -6.41 -1.98
CA LEU A 143 -0.84 -7.37 -1.81
C LEU A 143 -2.17 -6.70 -1.47
N LEU A 144 -2.15 -5.69 -0.59
CA LEU A 144 -3.33 -4.89 -0.27
C LEU A 144 -3.82 -4.09 -1.49
N ILE A 145 -2.93 -3.30 -2.09
CA ILE A 145 -3.25 -2.39 -3.19
C ILE A 145 -3.63 -3.15 -4.47
N PHE A 146 -3.13 -4.37 -4.68
CA PHE A 146 -3.37 -5.17 -5.90
C PHE A 146 -4.86 -5.37 -6.24
N SER A 147 -5.73 -5.35 -5.24
CA SER A 147 -7.17 -5.45 -5.47
C SER A 147 -7.75 -4.28 -6.26
N ALA A 148 -7.10 -3.11 -6.27
CA ALA A 148 -7.52 -1.93 -7.02
C ALA A 148 -7.34 -2.08 -8.54
N PRO A 149 -6.12 -2.30 -9.09
CA PRO A 149 -5.97 -2.49 -10.53
C PRO A 149 -6.75 -3.72 -11.04
N ARG A 150 -6.90 -4.78 -10.23
CA ARG A 150 -7.78 -5.91 -10.58
C ARG A 150 -9.24 -5.47 -10.76
N LYS A 151 -9.80 -4.72 -9.81
CA LYS A 151 -11.19 -4.23 -9.91
C LYS A 151 -11.36 -3.27 -11.09
N LEU A 152 -10.37 -2.40 -11.32
CA LEU A 152 -10.37 -1.53 -12.51
C LEU A 152 -10.37 -2.36 -13.80
N TYR A 153 -9.57 -3.43 -13.87
CA TYR A 153 -9.58 -4.36 -15.01
C TYR A 153 -10.96 -4.99 -15.23
N LEU A 154 -11.64 -5.43 -14.17
CA LEU A 154 -13.00 -5.96 -14.27
C LEU A 154 -14.00 -4.91 -14.80
N LEU A 155 -13.94 -3.68 -14.28
CA LEU A 155 -14.81 -2.59 -14.73
C LEU A 155 -14.59 -2.27 -16.21
N VAL A 156 -13.33 -2.15 -16.62
CA VAL A 156 -13.00 -1.83 -18.00
C VAL A 156 -13.46 -2.94 -18.95
N GLN A 157 -13.26 -4.21 -18.56
CA GLN A 157 -13.77 -5.35 -19.30
C GLN A 157 -15.30 -5.36 -19.41
N HIS A 158 -16.01 -4.96 -18.36
CA HIS A 158 -17.47 -4.93 -18.34
C HIS A 158 -18.03 -3.84 -19.26
N TYR A 159 -17.48 -2.62 -19.22
CA TYR A 159 -18.04 -1.48 -19.97
C TYR A 159 -17.56 -1.38 -21.42
N TRP A 160 -16.27 -1.60 -21.68
CA TRP A 160 -15.70 -1.41 -23.02
C TRP A 160 -15.47 -2.72 -23.77
N GLY A 161 -15.45 -3.87 -23.08
CA GLY A 161 -15.09 -5.15 -23.68
C GLY A 161 -13.72 -5.11 -24.37
N GLY A 162 -13.53 -5.95 -25.39
CA GLY A 162 -12.33 -5.95 -26.22
C GLY A 162 -11.19 -6.86 -25.74
N ASN A 163 -9.97 -6.60 -26.22
CA ASN A 163 -8.85 -7.51 -26.01
C ASN A 163 -8.33 -7.46 -24.57
N LYS A 164 -8.58 -8.54 -23.83
CA LYS A 164 -8.15 -8.77 -22.45
C LYS A 164 -6.67 -8.49 -22.21
N ARG A 165 -5.79 -8.86 -23.15
CA ARG A 165 -4.34 -8.70 -22.99
C ARG A 165 -3.91 -7.24 -23.02
N TRP A 166 -4.53 -6.43 -23.89
CA TRP A 166 -4.22 -5.00 -23.97
C TRP A 166 -4.67 -4.26 -22.72
N TRP A 167 -5.88 -4.53 -22.23
CA TRP A 167 -6.36 -3.95 -20.98
C TRP A 167 -5.52 -4.38 -19.78
N TRP A 168 -5.07 -5.63 -19.75
CA TRP A 168 -4.15 -6.10 -18.74
C TRP A 168 -2.84 -5.30 -18.76
N LEU A 169 -2.22 -5.14 -19.94
CA LEU A 169 -0.98 -4.36 -20.09
C LEU A 169 -1.17 -2.90 -19.66
N MET A 170 -2.24 -2.24 -20.11
CA MET A 170 -2.49 -0.83 -19.79
C MET A 170 -2.78 -0.61 -18.30
N ILE A 171 -3.40 -1.56 -17.61
CA ILE A 171 -3.77 -1.36 -16.20
C ILE A 171 -2.63 -1.75 -15.26
N PHE A 172 -1.91 -2.83 -15.57
CA PHE A 172 -0.87 -3.36 -14.69
C PHE A 172 0.53 -2.85 -15.01
N CYS A 173 0.80 -2.42 -16.25
CA CYS A 173 2.14 -2.02 -16.70
C CYS A 173 2.25 -0.54 -17.10
N PHE A 174 1.22 0.30 -16.85
CA PHE A 174 1.33 1.73 -17.14
C PHE A 174 2.32 2.40 -16.17
N PRO A 175 3.46 2.93 -16.65
CA PRO A 175 4.61 3.24 -15.79
C PRO A 175 4.27 4.17 -14.63
N THR A 176 3.58 5.28 -14.89
CA THR A 176 3.28 6.29 -13.86
C THR A 176 2.42 5.71 -12.74
N VAL A 177 1.30 5.08 -13.08
CA VAL A 177 0.42 4.47 -12.07
C VAL A 177 1.16 3.35 -11.34
N LEU A 178 1.91 2.53 -12.07
CA LEU A 178 2.68 1.43 -11.50
C LEU A 178 3.68 1.92 -10.44
N PHE A 179 4.53 2.91 -10.76
CA PHE A 179 5.55 3.40 -9.83
C PHE A 179 4.94 4.08 -8.60
N PHE A 180 4.06 5.06 -8.78
CA PHE A 180 3.52 5.84 -7.66
C PHE A 180 2.58 5.04 -6.76
N THR A 181 1.94 3.98 -7.26
CA THR A 181 1.03 3.14 -6.45
C THR A 181 1.66 1.84 -5.94
N SER A 182 2.90 1.51 -6.34
CA SER A 182 3.61 0.32 -5.86
C SER A 182 4.57 0.61 -4.73
N ALA A 183 5.17 1.80 -4.73
CA ALA A 183 5.88 2.31 -3.58
C ALA A 183 4.90 2.58 -2.43
N MET A 184 5.33 2.36 -1.19
CA MET A 184 4.51 2.53 0.00
C MET A 184 4.29 4.03 0.31
N MET A 185 3.42 4.65 -0.46
CA MET A 185 3.03 6.05 -0.36
C MET A 185 1.51 6.18 -0.24
N LYS A 186 1.04 7.40 -0.02
CA LYS A 186 -0.38 7.74 0.02
C LYS A 186 -1.11 7.40 -1.29
N ASP A 187 -0.44 7.52 -2.44
CA ASP A 187 -1.08 7.44 -3.75
C ASP A 187 -1.68 6.06 -4.03
N GLY A 188 -0.99 4.98 -3.65
CA GLY A 188 -1.56 3.64 -3.77
C GLY A 188 -2.77 3.41 -2.85
N LEU A 189 -2.80 4.00 -1.65
CA LEU A 189 -3.96 3.95 -0.75
C LEU A 189 -5.14 4.73 -1.32
N CYS A 190 -4.90 5.94 -1.83
CA CYS A 190 -5.91 6.74 -2.52
C CYS A 190 -6.47 5.98 -3.71
N PHE A 191 -5.61 5.36 -4.52
CA PHE A 191 -6.01 4.54 -5.66
C PHE A 191 -6.87 3.34 -5.22
N TRP A 192 -6.48 2.67 -4.14
CA TRP A 192 -7.22 1.53 -3.60
C TRP A 192 -8.60 1.90 -3.07
N LEU A 193 -8.71 3.00 -2.34
CA LEU A 193 -9.98 3.50 -1.82
C LEU A 193 -10.89 4.00 -2.96
N MET A 194 -10.35 4.77 -3.90
CA MET A 194 -11.10 5.33 -5.02
C MET A 194 -11.69 4.23 -5.91
N ILE A 195 -10.86 3.29 -6.38
CA ILE A 195 -11.35 2.18 -7.21
C ILE A 195 -12.26 1.25 -6.39
N GLY A 196 -11.98 1.09 -5.10
CA GLY A 196 -12.84 0.35 -4.17
C GLY A 196 -14.25 0.93 -4.10
N ALA A 197 -14.38 2.26 -4.01
CA ALA A 197 -15.65 2.97 -3.98
C ALA A 197 -16.39 2.84 -5.32
N ILE A 198 -15.73 3.12 -6.44
CA ILE A 198 -16.31 3.01 -7.80
C ILE A 198 -16.80 1.59 -8.09
N TYR A 199 -16.01 0.58 -7.73
CA TYR A 199 -16.40 -0.81 -7.93
C TYR A 199 -17.62 -1.20 -7.09
N ARG A 200 -17.73 -0.65 -5.87
CA ARG A 200 -18.88 -0.92 -4.99
C ARG A 200 -20.15 -0.24 -5.49
N THR A 201 -20.06 1.00 -5.97
CA THR A 201 -21.22 1.69 -6.54
C THR A 201 -21.71 1.01 -7.82
N HIS A 202 -20.80 0.47 -8.63
CA HIS A 202 -21.17 -0.35 -9.80
C HIS A 202 -21.97 -1.60 -9.41
N LEU A 203 -21.52 -2.36 -8.40
CA LEU A 203 -22.24 -3.54 -7.91
C LEU A 203 -23.63 -3.21 -7.32
N TRP A 204 -23.85 -1.99 -6.86
CA TRP A 204 -25.16 -1.54 -6.36
C TRP A 204 -26.16 -1.23 -7.48
N GLN A 205 -25.69 -1.05 -8.72
CA GLN A 205 -26.53 -0.74 -9.87
C GLN A 205 -26.98 -1.98 -10.65
N GLN A 206 -26.41 -3.16 -10.34
CA GLN A 206 -26.76 -4.46 -10.94
C GLN A 206 -27.71 -5.23 -10.03
#